data_AF-A0A7S2YFI0-F1
#
_entry.id   AF-A0A7S2YFI0-F1
#
_cell.length_a   1.000
_cell.length_b   1.000
_cell.length_c   1.000
_cell.angle_alpha   90.00
_cell.angle_beta   90.00
_cell.angle_gamma   90.00
#
_symmetry.space_group_name_H-M   'P 1'
#
loop_
_entity.id
_entity.type
_entity.pdbx_description
1 polymer ?
#
loop_
_entity_poly.entity_id
_entity_poly.type
_entity_poly.pdbx_seq_one_letter_code
_entity_poly.pdbx_strand_id
1 'polypeptide(L)'
;SWQAPQGGVDDAWEANNFVPETIAQAAARELYEEMGLKCDKDVILMNGNAVEPVRYDTSGTDNWLTKSGFQGQELHWCVFRCVNGNGDINPDEMCDLTGKNGEQAEFSKVQWMNISAVVENMWPGKRGPYEELQKAFPTIEEQWESRCNDLDFTGTWSRDASLNENVYEGLLDRGIASEKAKRGADAPYIHKWARNTLSGSCTVWNVVTYDGDDTATVRRTLDYQIGPFKELFLGEALLFNKKGGGFLERQTLYLADAESDNNVAHVTLTAIPRENGGHEESRRLLKGNKLILRRTYWPNLLESSKSEPTISTEIFLRVPEKTCKN
;
A
#
# COMPACT_ATOMS: atom_id res chain seq x y z
N SER A 1 15.62 20.06 10.34
CA SER A 1 14.60 20.54 9.39
C SER A 1 13.97 19.33 8.72
N TRP A 2 12.71 19.42 8.30
CA TRP A 2 12.04 18.37 7.53
C TRP A 2 11.98 18.81 6.07
N GLN A 3 12.25 17.89 5.15
CA GLN A 3 12.13 18.10 3.70
C GLN A 3 11.84 16.74 3.04
N ALA A 4 11.26 16.78 1.85
CA ALA A 4 11.15 15.64 0.94
C ALA A 4 12.50 15.36 0.25
N PRO A 5 12.74 14.13 -0.22
CA PRO A 5 13.92 13.76 -1.01
C PRO A 5 14.03 14.58 -2.30
N GLN A 6 15.25 14.96 -2.69
CA GLN A 6 15.47 15.86 -3.84
C GLN A 6 16.92 15.90 -4.34
N GLY A 7 17.11 15.59 -5.63
CA GLY A 7 18.41 15.79 -6.28
C GLY A 7 18.33 16.23 -7.73
N GLY A 8 19.45 16.08 -8.42
CA GLY A 8 19.68 16.62 -9.76
C GLY A 8 19.05 15.74 -10.83
N VAL A 9 18.69 16.34 -11.97
CA VAL A 9 18.39 15.59 -13.19
C VAL A 9 19.69 15.50 -13.98
N ASP A 10 20.20 14.28 -14.17
CA ASP A 10 21.39 14.06 -14.98
C ASP A 10 21.04 14.27 -16.46
N ASP A 11 21.68 15.27 -17.06
CA ASP A 11 21.63 15.49 -18.51
C ASP A 11 22.91 14.96 -19.16
N ALA A 12 22.82 14.47 -20.40
CA ALA A 12 24.02 14.19 -21.16
C ALA A 12 24.58 15.50 -21.70
N TRP A 13 25.62 16.00 -21.04
CA TRP A 13 26.49 17.03 -21.62
C TRP A 13 27.79 16.37 -22.08
N GLU A 14 28.40 16.93 -23.14
CA GLU A 14 29.52 16.32 -23.89
C GLU A 14 30.71 15.81 -23.05
N ALA A 15 30.81 16.17 -21.76
CA ALA A 15 31.89 15.77 -20.87
C ALA A 15 31.49 14.78 -19.73
N ASN A 16 30.22 14.44 -19.53
CA ASN A 16 29.83 13.35 -18.63
C ASN A 16 29.26 12.18 -19.47
N ASN A 17 29.72 10.96 -19.22
CA ASN A 17 29.25 9.76 -19.94
C ASN A 17 27.88 9.28 -19.42
N PHE A 18 27.01 10.17 -18.94
CA PHE A 18 25.72 9.78 -18.38
C PHE A 18 24.67 9.68 -19.48
N VAL A 19 23.69 8.83 -19.22
CA VAL A 19 22.49 8.70 -20.04
C VAL A 19 21.50 9.76 -19.55
N PRO A 20 20.91 10.62 -20.41
CA PRO A 20 19.94 11.61 -19.97
C PRO A 20 18.77 10.97 -19.23
N GLU A 21 18.36 11.59 -18.13
CA GLU A 21 17.20 11.18 -17.34
C GLU A 21 16.00 12.09 -17.59
N THR A 22 14.80 11.51 -17.60
CA THR A 22 13.55 12.27 -17.41
C THR A 22 13.41 12.68 -15.94
N ILE A 23 12.58 13.70 -15.66
CA ILE A 23 12.25 14.13 -14.29
C ILE A 23 11.78 12.95 -13.41
N ALA A 24 10.92 12.09 -13.96
CA ALA A 24 10.42 10.92 -13.24
C ALA A 24 11.51 9.88 -12.94
N GLN A 25 12.47 9.69 -13.86
CA GLN A 25 13.61 8.78 -13.66
C GLN A 25 14.56 9.33 -12.59
N ALA A 26 14.90 10.63 -12.65
CA ALA A 26 15.70 11.28 -11.63
C ALA A 26 15.01 11.20 -10.27
N ALA A 27 13.73 11.56 -10.16
CA ALA A 27 12.99 11.46 -8.91
C ALA A 27 12.94 10.03 -8.34
N ALA A 28 12.82 9.00 -9.19
CA ALA A 28 12.87 7.60 -8.78
C ALA A 28 14.27 7.17 -8.31
N ARG A 29 15.34 7.66 -8.96
CA ARG A 29 16.73 7.42 -8.56
C ARG A 29 17.03 8.08 -7.21
N GLU A 30 16.70 9.36 -7.04
CA GLU A 30 16.91 10.09 -5.78
C GLU A 30 16.13 9.44 -4.63
N LEU A 31 14.90 9.01 -4.89
CA LEU A 31 14.11 8.27 -3.89
C LEU A 31 14.79 6.95 -3.46
N TYR A 32 15.47 6.27 -4.38
CA TYR A 32 16.26 5.08 -4.05
C TYR A 32 17.56 5.44 -3.32
N GLU A 33 18.27 6.47 -3.76
CA GLU A 33 19.58 6.88 -3.23
C GLU A 33 19.46 7.42 -1.80
N GLU A 34 18.46 8.25 -1.54
CA GLU A 34 18.29 8.92 -0.26
C GLU A 34 17.41 8.13 0.73
N MET A 35 16.43 7.36 0.21
CA MET A 35 15.42 6.69 1.05
C MET A 35 15.39 5.16 0.89
N GLY A 36 16.16 4.59 -0.04
CA GLY A 36 16.19 3.15 -0.30
C GLY A 36 14.94 2.57 -0.98
N LEU A 37 13.96 3.40 -1.35
CA LEU A 37 12.68 2.94 -1.90
C LEU A 37 12.76 2.75 -3.40
N LYS A 38 12.20 1.65 -3.91
CA LYS A 38 12.17 1.33 -5.34
C LYS A 38 10.77 1.50 -5.91
N CYS A 39 10.69 2.12 -7.09
CA CYS A 39 9.46 2.14 -7.87
C CYS A 39 8.99 0.72 -8.22
N ASP A 40 7.67 0.54 -8.29
CA ASP A 40 6.94 -0.72 -8.53
C ASP A 40 7.11 -1.80 -7.46
N LYS A 41 7.98 -1.58 -6.47
CA LYS A 41 8.19 -2.47 -5.33
C LYS A 41 7.72 -1.86 -4.01
N ASP A 42 8.13 -0.63 -3.74
CA ASP A 42 7.89 0.07 -2.47
C ASP A 42 6.95 1.27 -2.67
N VAL A 43 6.98 1.88 -3.86
CA VAL A 43 6.10 2.98 -4.26
C VAL A 43 5.67 2.90 -5.73
N ILE A 44 4.58 3.60 -6.10
CA ILE A 44 4.15 3.81 -7.49
C ILE A 44 4.11 5.30 -7.79
N LEU A 45 4.65 5.70 -8.95
CA LEU A 45 4.56 7.06 -9.45
C LEU A 45 3.10 7.38 -9.86
N MET A 46 2.51 8.39 -9.22
CA MET A 46 1.15 8.83 -9.50
C MET A 46 1.10 10.02 -10.44
N ASN A 47 2.04 10.94 -10.28
CA ASN A 47 2.16 12.14 -11.10
C ASN A 47 3.64 12.56 -11.20
N GLY A 48 4.18 12.59 -12.42
CA GLY A 48 5.56 13.02 -12.68
C GLY A 48 5.76 14.54 -12.77
N ASN A 49 4.67 15.32 -12.71
CA ASN A 49 4.71 16.77 -12.66
C ASN A 49 3.51 17.30 -11.87
N ALA A 50 3.60 17.20 -10.55
CA ALA A 50 2.50 17.47 -9.63
C ALA A 50 2.10 18.95 -9.56
N VAL A 51 3.05 19.84 -9.85
CA VAL A 51 2.87 21.30 -9.90
C VAL A 51 3.71 21.87 -11.03
N GLU A 52 3.39 23.11 -11.44
CA GLU A 52 4.26 23.84 -12.36
C GLU A 52 5.68 24.01 -11.78
N PRO A 53 6.73 23.97 -12.61
CA PRO A 53 8.10 24.02 -12.13
C PRO A 53 8.38 25.29 -11.33
N VAL A 54 9.01 25.15 -10.16
CA VAL A 54 9.28 26.27 -9.26
C VAL A 54 10.75 26.62 -9.29
N ARG A 55 11.07 27.86 -9.65
CA ARG A 55 12.45 28.37 -9.63
C ARG A 55 12.76 29.12 -8.35
N TYR A 56 13.93 28.91 -7.80
CA TYR A 56 14.45 29.74 -6.72
C TYR A 56 15.90 30.16 -6.99
N ASP A 57 16.20 31.41 -6.62
CA ASP A 57 17.51 32.03 -6.79
C ASP A 57 18.43 31.64 -5.61
N THR A 58 19.69 31.35 -5.91
CA THR A 58 20.74 31.08 -4.92
C THR A 58 21.81 32.17 -4.88
N SER A 59 21.60 33.27 -5.61
CA SER A 59 22.51 34.42 -5.65
C SER A 59 22.82 34.94 -4.25
N GLY A 60 24.10 35.23 -4.01
CA GLY A 60 24.58 35.68 -2.70
C GLY A 60 24.79 34.58 -1.65
N THR A 61 24.62 33.29 -1.99
CA THR A 61 25.00 32.16 -1.11
C THR A 61 26.38 31.60 -1.50
N ASP A 62 27.15 31.09 -0.52
CA ASP A 62 28.47 30.44 -0.77
C ASP A 62 28.35 28.93 -1.03
N ASN A 63 27.33 28.52 -1.80
CA ASN A 63 27.09 27.10 -2.09
C ASN A 63 27.81 26.65 -3.38
N TRP A 64 27.74 25.36 -3.70
CA TRP A 64 28.40 24.82 -4.89
C TRP A 64 27.75 25.31 -6.21
N LEU A 65 26.46 25.65 -6.19
CA LEU A 65 25.73 26.13 -7.36
C LEU A 65 26.28 27.48 -7.81
N THR A 66 26.41 28.44 -6.89
CA THR A 66 26.98 29.76 -7.18
C THR A 66 28.45 29.66 -7.58
N LYS A 67 29.22 28.78 -6.93
CA LYS A 67 30.62 28.46 -7.30
C LYS A 67 30.75 27.89 -8.71
N SER A 68 29.73 27.17 -9.18
CA SER A 68 29.66 26.59 -10.52
C SER A 68 29.01 27.53 -11.55
N GLY A 69 28.65 28.75 -11.15
CA GLY A 69 28.07 29.77 -12.03
C GLY A 69 26.56 29.65 -12.24
N PHE A 70 25.88 28.75 -11.53
CA PHE A 70 24.42 28.64 -11.58
C PHE A 70 23.76 29.76 -10.78
N GLN A 71 22.67 30.31 -11.32
CA GLN A 71 21.89 31.34 -10.64
C GLN A 71 20.92 30.74 -9.61
N GLY A 72 20.50 29.49 -9.77
CA GLY A 72 19.51 28.87 -8.91
C GLY A 72 19.16 27.47 -9.34
N GLN A 73 18.02 26.97 -8.85
CA GLN A 73 17.47 25.68 -9.27
C GLN A 73 16.02 25.84 -9.75
N GLU A 74 15.62 24.93 -10.62
CA GLU A 74 14.22 24.69 -10.99
C GLU A 74 13.81 23.33 -10.40
N LEU A 75 12.76 23.32 -9.60
CA LEU A 75 12.24 22.13 -8.93
C LEU A 75 11.00 21.63 -9.66
N HIS A 76 10.99 20.33 -9.94
CA HIS A 76 9.83 19.59 -10.44
C HIS A 76 9.40 18.59 -9.38
N TRP A 77 8.11 18.55 -9.06
CA TRP A 77 7.59 17.64 -8.04
C TRP A 77 7.01 16.37 -8.66
N CYS A 78 7.51 15.22 -8.21
CA CYS A 78 6.89 13.92 -8.47
C CYS A 78 6.14 13.44 -7.23
N VAL A 79 4.93 12.92 -7.42
CA VAL A 79 4.13 12.33 -6.35
C VAL A 79 4.13 10.82 -6.49
N PHE A 80 4.58 10.15 -5.43
CA PHE A 80 4.57 8.71 -5.29
C PHE A 80 3.55 8.29 -4.24
N ARG A 81 2.98 7.09 -4.38
CA ARG A 81 2.14 6.46 -3.36
C ARG A 81 2.80 5.18 -2.86
N CYS A 82 2.76 4.98 -1.56
CA CYS A 82 3.23 3.77 -0.91
C CYS A 82 2.45 2.55 -1.40
N VAL A 83 3.15 1.43 -1.59
CA VAL A 83 2.51 0.12 -1.83
C VAL A 83 2.68 -0.84 -0.65
N ASN A 84 3.46 -0.47 0.37
CA ASN A 84 3.77 -1.29 1.53
C ASN A 84 2.85 -0.96 2.71
N GLY A 85 2.04 -1.93 3.16
CA GLY A 85 1.08 -1.68 4.25
C GLY A 85 1.75 -1.35 5.58
N ASN A 86 2.83 -2.04 5.94
CA ASN A 86 3.57 -1.75 7.17
C ASN A 86 4.26 -0.37 7.07
N GLY A 87 4.81 -0.03 5.89
CA GLY A 87 5.40 1.27 5.60
C GLY A 87 4.42 2.44 5.66
N ASP A 88 3.15 2.22 5.30
CA ASP A 88 2.08 3.23 5.43
C ASP A 88 1.77 3.52 6.92
N ILE A 89 1.83 2.50 7.79
CA ILE A 89 1.71 2.69 9.24
C ILE A 89 2.97 3.35 9.81
N ASN A 90 4.12 2.82 9.44
CA ASN A 90 5.42 3.17 10.00
C ASN A 90 6.47 3.28 8.89
N PRO A 91 6.77 4.49 8.39
CA PRO A 91 7.67 4.66 7.25
C PRO A 91 9.13 4.25 7.55
N ASP A 92 9.53 4.19 8.83
CA ASP A 92 10.84 3.71 9.24
C ASP A 92 11.05 2.21 8.88
N GLU A 93 9.98 1.43 8.68
CA GLU A 93 10.07 0.01 8.31
C GLU A 93 10.37 -0.21 6.82
N MET A 94 10.12 0.78 5.98
CA MET A 94 10.36 0.69 4.54
C MET A 94 11.52 1.55 4.06
N CYS A 95 11.84 2.65 4.75
CA CYS A 95 12.91 3.55 4.35
C CYS A 95 14.26 3.10 4.89
N ASP A 96 15.27 3.15 4.04
CA ASP A 96 16.67 2.94 4.41
C ASP A 96 17.47 4.22 4.16
N LEU A 97 17.69 4.97 5.25
CA LEU A 97 18.30 6.30 5.23
C LEU A 97 19.84 6.26 5.30
N THR A 98 20.46 5.11 5.02
CA THR A 98 21.93 4.97 5.10
C THR A 98 22.69 5.67 3.97
N GLY A 99 21.98 6.14 2.94
CA GLY A 99 22.57 6.54 1.66
C GLY A 99 22.89 5.29 0.82
N LYS A 100 22.36 5.22 -0.41
CA LYS A 100 22.68 4.14 -1.36
C LYS A 100 23.73 4.60 -2.36
N ASN A 101 24.28 3.64 -3.13
CA ASN A 101 25.29 3.89 -4.16
C ASN A 101 26.59 4.59 -3.71
N GLY A 102 26.91 4.53 -2.41
CA GLY A 102 28.13 5.15 -1.86
C GLY A 102 27.96 6.62 -1.49
N GLU A 103 26.74 7.16 -1.57
CA GLU A 103 26.41 8.50 -1.13
C GLU A 103 26.33 8.60 0.39
N GLN A 104 26.51 9.81 0.92
CA GLN A 104 26.30 10.08 2.34
C GLN A 104 24.82 10.20 2.63
N ALA A 105 24.39 9.69 3.79
CA ALA A 105 23.01 9.84 4.26
C ALA A 105 22.59 11.32 4.33
N GLU A 106 21.60 11.71 3.51
CA GLU A 106 20.98 13.03 3.58
C GLU A 106 20.02 13.15 4.78
N PHE A 107 19.29 12.07 5.07
CA PHE A 107 18.28 12.03 6.11
C PHE A 107 18.72 11.19 7.31
N SER A 108 18.24 11.59 8.49
CA SER A 108 18.44 10.83 9.72
C SER A 108 17.14 10.22 10.27
N LYS A 109 15.98 10.67 9.78
CA LYS A 109 14.63 10.28 10.24
C LYS A 109 13.62 10.45 9.12
N VAL A 110 12.58 9.62 9.11
CA VAL A 110 11.42 9.76 8.21
C VAL A 110 10.12 9.78 9.03
N GLN A 111 9.10 10.48 8.54
CA GLN A 111 7.77 10.46 9.14
C GLN A 111 6.72 10.87 8.11
N TRP A 112 5.52 10.26 8.18
CA TRP A 112 4.35 10.80 7.50
C TRP A 112 3.91 12.10 8.19
N MET A 113 3.79 13.18 7.41
CA MET A 113 3.44 14.51 7.90
C MET A 113 2.44 15.18 6.96
N ASN A 114 1.55 16.00 7.51
CA ASN A 114 0.74 16.89 6.69
C ASN A 114 1.65 17.92 6.02
N ILE A 115 1.42 18.20 4.73
CA ILE A 115 2.21 19.17 3.97
C ILE A 115 2.23 20.56 4.62
N SER A 116 1.14 20.97 5.30
CA SER A 116 1.10 22.25 6.03
C SER A 116 2.15 22.29 7.15
N ALA A 117 2.27 21.20 7.92
CA ALA A 117 3.26 21.10 8.99
C ALA A 117 4.70 21.11 8.45
N VAL A 118 4.93 20.53 7.26
CA VAL A 118 6.23 20.59 6.59
C VAL A 118 6.56 22.03 6.20
N VAL A 119 5.63 22.74 5.55
CA VAL A 119 5.78 24.15 5.15
C VAL A 119 6.04 25.05 6.35
N GLU A 120 5.27 24.89 7.44
CA GLU A 120 5.40 25.68 8.66
C GLU A 120 6.81 25.60 9.28
N ASN A 121 7.45 24.44 9.19
CA ASN A 121 8.77 24.17 9.77
C ASN A 121 9.92 24.26 8.74
N MET A 122 9.63 24.67 7.50
CA MET A 122 10.60 24.76 6.42
C MET A 122 11.50 26.00 6.57
N TRP A 123 12.78 25.84 6.23
CA TRP A 123 13.71 26.98 6.18
C TRP A 123 13.24 28.01 5.14
N PRO A 124 13.22 29.33 5.43
CA PRO A 124 12.62 30.34 4.56
C PRO A 124 13.08 30.30 3.10
N GLY A 125 14.37 30.02 2.85
CA GLY A 125 14.93 29.96 1.49
C GLY A 125 14.42 28.78 0.64
N LYS A 126 13.92 27.71 1.27
CA LYS A 126 13.33 26.53 0.60
C LYS A 126 11.80 26.47 0.71
N ARG A 127 11.16 27.48 1.31
CA ARG A 127 9.73 27.44 1.63
C ARG A 127 8.82 27.55 0.40
N GLY A 128 9.15 28.41 -0.55
CA GLY A 128 8.32 28.70 -1.73
C GLY A 128 7.90 27.46 -2.54
N PRO A 129 8.85 26.55 -2.92
CA PRO A 129 8.50 25.31 -3.61
C PRO A 129 7.51 24.41 -2.87
N TYR A 130 7.57 24.37 -1.53
CA TYR A 130 6.63 23.59 -0.72
C TYR A 130 5.27 24.27 -0.58
N GLU A 131 5.22 25.60 -0.64
CA GLU A 131 3.95 26.35 -0.66
C GLU A 131 3.18 26.09 -1.97
N GLU A 132 3.87 25.97 -3.10
CA GLU A 132 3.22 25.57 -4.36
C GLU A 132 2.73 24.12 -4.31
N LEU A 133 3.53 23.19 -3.77
CA LEU A 133 3.08 21.81 -3.54
C LEU A 133 1.84 21.77 -2.62
N GLN A 134 1.85 22.56 -1.53
CA GLN A 134 0.72 22.63 -0.59
C GLN A 134 -0.57 23.08 -1.28
N LYS A 135 -0.51 24.03 -2.23
CA LYS A 135 -1.69 24.49 -2.99
C LYS A 135 -2.28 23.40 -3.87
N ALA A 136 -1.45 22.53 -4.45
CA ALA A 136 -1.89 21.45 -5.31
C ALA A 136 -2.33 20.19 -4.56
N PHE A 137 -1.92 20.05 -3.30
CA PHE A 137 -2.19 18.86 -2.49
C PHE A 137 -3.66 18.47 -2.39
N PRO A 138 -4.63 19.40 -2.20
CA PRO A 138 -6.05 19.05 -2.18
C PRO A 138 -6.52 18.33 -3.46
N THR A 139 -6.06 18.77 -4.63
CA THR A 139 -6.38 18.12 -5.91
C THR A 139 -5.74 16.73 -6.01
N ILE A 140 -4.51 16.58 -5.51
CA ILE A 140 -3.81 15.28 -5.48
C ILE A 140 -4.52 14.29 -4.54
N GLU A 141 -5.00 14.77 -3.39
CA GLU A 141 -5.79 13.96 -2.45
C GLU A 141 -7.15 13.59 -3.03
N GLU A 142 -7.89 14.54 -3.60
CA GLU A 142 -9.20 14.29 -4.24
C GLU A 142 -9.09 13.25 -5.36
N GLN A 143 -8.06 13.31 -6.19
CA GLN A 143 -7.81 12.30 -7.22
C GLN A 143 -7.59 10.90 -6.64
N TRP A 144 -6.86 10.80 -5.53
CA TRP A 144 -6.63 9.53 -4.84
C TRP A 144 -7.91 9.00 -4.18
N GLU A 145 -8.63 9.86 -3.48
CA GLU A 145 -9.91 9.53 -2.84
C GLU A 145 -10.95 9.07 -3.87
N SER A 146 -11.02 9.74 -5.03
CA SER A 146 -11.88 9.32 -6.14
C SER A 146 -11.55 7.90 -6.57
N ARG A 147 -10.27 7.56 -6.81
CA ARG A 147 -9.87 6.20 -7.20
C ARG A 147 -10.23 5.16 -6.15
N CYS A 148 -10.05 5.49 -4.87
CA CYS A 148 -10.44 4.63 -3.76
C CYS A 148 -11.97 4.41 -3.72
N ASN A 149 -12.75 5.46 -3.98
CA ASN A 149 -14.21 5.42 -4.01
C ASN A 149 -14.77 4.72 -5.26
N ASP A 150 -14.03 4.72 -6.36
CA ASP A 150 -14.38 4.03 -7.61
C ASP A 150 -14.17 2.50 -7.50
N LEU A 151 -13.40 2.04 -6.51
CA LEU A 151 -13.24 0.61 -6.25
C LEU A 151 -14.58 0.03 -5.76
N ASP A 152 -15.25 -0.79 -6.57
CA ASP A 152 -16.56 -1.35 -6.25
C ASP A 152 -16.56 -2.88 -6.13
N PHE A 153 -16.45 -3.37 -4.89
CA PHE A 153 -16.59 -4.78 -4.58
C PHE A 153 -18.04 -5.25 -4.50
N THR A 154 -19.04 -4.36 -4.55
CA THR A 154 -20.45 -4.68 -4.27
C THR A 154 -20.93 -5.87 -5.09
N GLY A 155 -21.47 -6.90 -4.44
CA GLY A 155 -21.98 -8.10 -5.11
C GLY A 155 -21.57 -9.38 -4.42
N THR A 156 -21.94 -10.52 -5.02
CA THR A 156 -21.59 -11.85 -4.53
C THR A 156 -20.44 -12.41 -5.35
N TRP A 157 -19.46 -12.99 -4.66
CA TRP A 157 -18.23 -13.50 -5.24
C TRP A 157 -18.03 -14.94 -4.78
N SER A 158 -17.65 -15.82 -5.70
CA SER A 158 -17.36 -17.22 -5.42
C SER A 158 -15.93 -17.54 -5.83
N ARG A 159 -15.19 -18.22 -4.94
CA ARG A 159 -13.82 -18.63 -5.20
C ARG A 159 -13.75 -19.68 -6.30
N ASP A 160 -12.85 -19.48 -7.25
CA ASP A 160 -12.46 -20.47 -8.24
C ASP A 160 -11.14 -21.13 -7.80
N ALA A 161 -11.26 -22.29 -7.13
CA ALA A 161 -10.10 -22.99 -6.59
C ALA A 161 -9.11 -23.45 -7.68
N SER A 162 -9.53 -23.57 -8.93
CA SER A 162 -8.64 -23.96 -10.04
C SER A 162 -7.67 -22.85 -10.45
N LEU A 163 -7.95 -21.61 -10.04
CA LEU A 163 -7.14 -20.43 -10.32
C LEU A 163 -6.34 -19.95 -9.09
N ASN A 164 -6.46 -20.66 -7.96
CA ASN A 164 -5.75 -20.33 -6.74
C ASN A 164 -4.26 -20.68 -6.85
N GLU A 165 -3.42 -19.92 -6.17
CA GLU A 165 -1.99 -20.16 -6.06
C GLU A 165 -1.58 -20.24 -4.59
N ASN A 166 -0.85 -21.29 -4.21
CA ASN A 166 -0.22 -21.45 -2.90
C ASN A 166 -1.16 -21.36 -1.68
N VAL A 167 -2.47 -21.53 -1.85
CA VAL A 167 -3.44 -21.45 -0.73
C VAL A 167 -3.21 -22.58 0.28
N TYR A 168 -2.90 -23.78 -0.20
CA TYR A 168 -2.59 -24.93 0.65
C TYR A 168 -1.34 -24.67 1.50
N GLU A 169 -0.25 -24.23 0.87
CA GLU A 169 1.02 -23.88 1.49
C GLU A 169 0.84 -22.75 2.51
N GLY A 170 0.09 -21.70 2.15
CA GLY A 170 -0.26 -20.61 3.05
C GLY A 170 -1.00 -21.10 4.30
N LEU A 171 -1.94 -22.04 4.17
CA LEU A 171 -2.65 -22.62 5.30
C LEU A 171 -1.73 -23.49 6.17
N LEU A 172 -0.83 -24.27 5.56
CA LEU A 172 0.17 -25.04 6.30
C LEU A 172 1.07 -24.14 7.14
N ASP A 173 1.55 -23.04 6.57
CA ASP A 173 2.44 -22.11 7.27
C ASP A 173 1.75 -21.39 8.43
N ARG A 174 0.41 -21.30 8.40
CA ARG A 174 -0.42 -20.85 9.55
C ARG A 174 -0.64 -21.94 10.60
N GLY A 175 0.02 -23.08 10.47
CA GLY A 175 -0.08 -24.22 11.40
C GLY A 175 -1.34 -25.08 11.22
N ILE A 176 -2.03 -24.97 10.09
CA ILE A 176 -3.22 -25.80 9.82
C ILE A 176 -2.78 -27.20 9.38
N ALA A 177 -3.33 -28.22 10.03
CA ALA A 177 -3.02 -29.61 9.70
C ALA A 177 -3.28 -29.91 8.22
N SER A 178 -2.37 -30.63 7.57
CA SER A 178 -2.35 -30.87 6.12
C SER A 178 -3.69 -31.27 5.53
N GLU A 179 -4.41 -32.24 6.11
CA GLU A 179 -5.73 -32.64 5.60
C GLU A 179 -6.77 -31.50 5.66
N LYS A 180 -6.74 -30.70 6.73
CA LYS A 180 -7.62 -29.53 6.89
C LYS A 180 -7.19 -28.40 5.95
N ALA A 181 -5.90 -28.19 5.75
CA ALA A 181 -5.37 -27.20 4.81
C ALA A 181 -5.77 -27.53 3.37
N LYS A 182 -5.65 -28.80 2.95
CA LYS A 182 -6.04 -29.25 1.60
C LYS A 182 -7.53 -29.04 1.36
N ARG A 183 -8.38 -29.52 2.28
CA ARG A 183 -9.83 -29.25 2.20
C ARG A 183 -10.14 -27.76 2.19
N GLY A 184 -9.43 -26.96 2.98
CA GLY A 184 -9.63 -25.51 3.06
C GLY A 184 -9.21 -24.77 1.78
N ALA A 185 -8.19 -25.25 1.07
CA ALA A 185 -7.75 -24.70 -0.21
C ALA A 185 -8.75 -24.98 -1.34
N ASP A 186 -9.35 -26.18 -1.32
CA ASP A 186 -10.28 -26.64 -2.37
C ASP A 186 -11.75 -26.29 -2.08
N ALA A 187 -12.10 -25.94 -0.84
CA ALA A 187 -13.49 -25.71 -0.44
C ALA A 187 -14.15 -24.58 -1.24
N PRO A 188 -15.47 -24.62 -1.44
CA PRO A 188 -16.21 -23.44 -1.85
C PRO A 188 -16.01 -22.31 -0.83
N TYR A 189 -15.85 -21.09 -1.33
CA TYR A 189 -15.76 -19.91 -0.49
C TYR A 189 -16.52 -18.77 -1.16
N ILE A 190 -17.69 -18.45 -0.59
CA ILE A 190 -18.59 -17.43 -1.10
C ILE A 190 -18.67 -16.30 -0.09
N HIS A 191 -18.59 -15.08 -0.61
CA HIS A 191 -18.78 -13.87 0.17
C HIS A 191 -19.54 -12.82 -0.63
N LYS A 192 -20.39 -12.07 0.09
CA LYS A 192 -21.13 -10.94 -0.43
C LYS A 192 -20.58 -9.66 0.18
N TRP A 193 -20.25 -8.72 -0.68
CA TRP A 193 -19.76 -7.40 -0.32
C TRP A 193 -20.87 -6.39 -0.55
N ALA A 194 -21.01 -5.46 0.40
CA ALA A 194 -21.88 -4.31 0.28
C ALA A 194 -21.17 -3.07 0.83
N ARG A 195 -21.35 -1.95 0.14
CA ARG A 195 -20.87 -0.66 0.62
C ARG A 195 -21.77 -0.19 1.76
N ASN A 196 -21.16 0.17 2.89
CA ASN A 196 -21.86 0.78 4.02
C ASN A 196 -21.46 2.27 4.07
N THR A 197 -22.42 3.15 3.80
CA THR A 197 -22.20 4.61 3.75
C THR A 197 -22.51 5.30 5.08
N LEU A 198 -22.63 4.56 6.19
CA LEU A 198 -23.01 5.13 7.50
C LEU A 198 -21.97 6.08 8.11
N SER A 199 -20.73 6.12 7.62
CA SER A 199 -19.69 7.07 8.06
C SER A 199 -19.31 8.01 6.91
N GLY A 200 -19.77 9.25 6.96
CA GLY A 200 -19.75 10.26 5.89
C GLY A 200 -18.38 10.78 5.40
N SER A 201 -17.37 9.92 5.29
CA SER A 201 -16.13 10.23 4.55
C SER A 201 -15.30 8.99 4.18
N CYS A 202 -15.48 7.85 4.86
CA CYS A 202 -14.70 6.63 4.58
C CYS A 202 -15.63 5.49 4.20
N THR A 203 -15.40 4.91 3.02
CA THR A 203 -16.13 3.73 2.54
C THR A 203 -15.84 2.53 3.46
N VAL A 204 -16.87 2.07 4.17
CA VAL A 204 -16.82 0.83 4.96
C VAL A 204 -17.37 -0.30 4.11
N TRP A 205 -16.67 -1.43 4.07
CA TRP A 205 -17.15 -2.64 3.39
C TRP A 205 -17.77 -3.61 4.38
N ASN A 206 -19.06 -3.87 4.24
CA ASN A 206 -19.72 -4.97 4.93
C ASN A 206 -19.54 -6.26 4.11
N VAL A 207 -18.99 -7.29 4.73
CA VAL A 207 -18.69 -8.56 4.07
C VAL A 207 -19.33 -9.70 4.82
N VAL A 208 -20.29 -10.34 4.16
CA VAL A 208 -20.96 -11.55 4.63
C VAL A 208 -20.30 -12.75 3.96
N THR A 209 -19.78 -13.67 4.74
CA THR A 209 -19.23 -14.95 4.30
C THR A 209 -20.22 -16.06 4.60
N TYR A 210 -20.37 -17.01 3.69
CA TYR A 210 -21.31 -18.13 3.83
C TYR A 210 -20.58 -19.46 4.11
N ASP A 211 -21.31 -20.41 4.69
CA ASP A 211 -20.86 -21.78 4.86
C ASP A 211 -21.18 -22.61 3.60
N GLY A 212 -20.17 -23.26 3.04
CA GLY A 212 -20.33 -24.09 1.84
C GLY A 212 -20.50 -23.26 0.55
N ASP A 213 -21.24 -23.83 -0.40
CA ASP A 213 -21.54 -23.26 -1.71
C ASP A 213 -22.93 -22.63 -1.81
N ASP A 214 -23.71 -22.65 -0.72
CA ASP A 214 -24.99 -21.95 -0.65
C ASP A 214 -24.83 -20.56 -0.05
N THR A 215 -25.65 -19.61 -0.51
CA THR A 215 -25.75 -18.26 0.09
C THR A 215 -26.80 -18.23 1.19
N ALA A 216 -27.14 -19.39 1.79
CA ALA A 216 -28.24 -19.51 2.74
C ALA A 216 -27.73 -19.47 4.18
N THR A 217 -26.59 -20.10 4.47
CA THR A 217 -26.03 -20.17 5.83
C THR A 217 -24.92 -19.14 6.02
N VAL A 218 -25.21 -18.07 6.77
CA VAL A 218 -24.19 -17.06 7.09
C VAL A 218 -23.20 -17.61 8.10
N ARG A 219 -21.93 -17.67 7.71
CA ARG A 219 -20.81 -18.04 8.58
C ARG A 219 -20.30 -16.87 9.42
N ARG A 220 -20.12 -15.71 8.78
CA ARG A 220 -19.52 -14.51 9.39
C ARG A 220 -19.98 -13.25 8.69
N THR A 221 -20.16 -12.18 9.45
CA THR A 221 -20.27 -10.82 8.93
C THR A 221 -19.13 -9.98 9.51
N LEU A 222 -18.46 -9.18 8.67
CA LEU A 222 -17.37 -8.31 9.08
C LEU A 222 -17.46 -6.95 8.37
N ASP A 223 -17.32 -5.89 9.14
CA ASP A 223 -17.18 -4.53 8.63
C ASP A 223 -15.70 -4.15 8.56
N TYR A 224 -15.19 -3.95 7.34
CA TYR A 224 -13.86 -3.41 7.12
C TYR A 224 -13.92 -1.89 7.16
N GLN A 225 -13.63 -1.34 8.33
CA GLN A 225 -13.48 0.10 8.54
C GLN A 225 -12.07 0.52 8.13
N ILE A 226 -11.94 1.68 7.47
CA ILE A 226 -10.64 2.32 7.22
C ILE A 226 -10.04 2.75 8.55
N GLY A 227 -8.73 2.53 8.70
CA GLY A 227 -8.01 2.73 9.95
C GLY A 227 -7.99 1.49 10.85
N PRO A 228 -7.51 1.65 12.10
CA PRO A 228 -7.40 0.56 13.06
C PRO A 228 -8.78 0.18 13.64
N PHE A 229 -9.04 -1.12 13.78
CA PHE A 229 -10.24 -1.65 14.42
C PHE A 229 -10.00 -3.04 15.03
N LYS A 230 -10.92 -3.49 15.90
CA LYS A 230 -10.89 -4.82 16.51
C LYS A 230 -11.99 -5.68 15.93
N GLU A 231 -11.62 -6.83 15.39
CA GLU A 231 -12.58 -7.87 15.00
C GLU A 231 -12.78 -8.82 16.19
N LEU A 232 -14.01 -8.96 16.66
CA LEU A 232 -14.41 -10.07 17.51
C LEU A 232 -14.65 -11.30 16.62
N PHE A 233 -13.98 -12.41 16.92
CA PHE A 233 -14.29 -13.70 16.31
C PHE A 233 -14.76 -14.69 17.38
N LEU A 234 -15.79 -15.46 17.04
CA LEU A 234 -16.35 -16.49 17.89
C LEU A 234 -15.91 -17.87 17.37
N GLY A 235 -15.48 -18.75 18.27
CA GLY A 235 -15.11 -20.13 17.92
C GLY A 235 -13.68 -20.31 17.40
N GLU A 236 -13.52 -21.22 16.43
CA GLU A 236 -12.22 -21.55 15.82
C GLU A 236 -11.99 -20.69 14.57
N ALA A 237 -10.92 -19.88 14.57
CA ALA A 237 -10.53 -19.16 13.36
C ALA A 237 -9.54 -20.00 12.56
N LEU A 238 -9.99 -20.50 11.40
CA LEU A 238 -9.18 -21.34 10.52
C LEU A 238 -7.91 -20.63 9.99
N LEU A 239 -7.92 -19.29 9.93
CA LEU A 239 -6.74 -18.49 9.56
C LEU A 239 -5.71 -18.35 10.69
N PHE A 240 -6.11 -18.53 11.96
CA PHE A 240 -5.27 -18.18 13.12
C PHE A 240 -5.02 -19.36 14.06
N ASN A 241 -5.53 -20.54 13.71
CA ASN A 241 -5.41 -21.78 14.48
C ASN A 241 -5.75 -21.60 15.98
N LYS A 242 -6.66 -20.67 16.30
CA LYS A 242 -7.02 -20.31 17.67
C LYS A 242 -8.41 -20.81 17.99
N LYS A 243 -8.52 -21.56 19.10
CA LYS A 243 -9.78 -22.02 19.67
C LYS A 243 -10.29 -21.02 20.73
N GLY A 244 -11.60 -20.96 20.92
CA GLY A 244 -12.22 -20.23 22.03
C GLY A 244 -12.57 -18.76 21.77
N GLY A 245 -12.50 -18.30 20.52
CA GLY A 245 -12.79 -16.90 20.17
C GLY A 245 -11.76 -15.90 20.67
N GLY A 246 -11.99 -14.62 20.41
CA GLY A 246 -11.15 -13.51 20.88
C GLY A 246 -11.22 -12.28 19.98
N PHE A 247 -10.23 -11.42 20.12
CA PHE A 247 -10.08 -10.22 19.28
C PHE A 247 -8.87 -10.33 18.37
N LEU A 248 -9.01 -9.79 17.17
CA LEU A 248 -7.92 -9.55 16.24
C LEU A 248 -7.78 -8.04 16.05
N GLU A 249 -6.55 -7.56 16.13
CA GLU A 249 -6.25 -6.17 15.80
C GLU A 249 -6.02 -6.09 14.30
N ARG A 250 -6.75 -5.19 13.66
CA ARG A 250 -6.73 -4.99 12.22
C ARG A 250 -6.51 -3.54 11.89
N GLN A 251 -5.94 -3.29 10.73
CA GLN A 251 -5.89 -1.98 10.11
C GLN A 251 -6.25 -2.11 8.64
N THR A 252 -7.26 -1.38 8.20
CA THR A 252 -7.62 -1.32 6.78
C THR A 252 -7.18 0.00 6.19
N LEU A 253 -6.65 -0.05 4.97
CA LEU A 253 -6.25 1.13 4.21
C LEU A 253 -6.36 0.85 2.71
N TYR A 254 -6.18 1.90 1.91
CA TYR A 254 -6.01 1.78 0.47
C TYR A 254 -4.54 1.99 0.14
N LEU A 255 -3.96 1.09 -0.65
CA LEU A 255 -2.59 1.20 -1.16
C LEU A 255 -2.59 1.26 -2.67
N ALA A 256 -1.56 1.88 -3.25
CA ALA A 256 -1.35 1.79 -4.68
C ALA A 256 -0.99 0.34 -5.06
N ASP A 257 -1.48 -0.11 -6.21
CA ASP A 257 -1.22 -1.45 -6.71
C ASP A 257 -1.32 -1.51 -8.24
N ALA A 258 -0.19 -1.67 -8.93
CA ALA A 258 -0.13 -1.62 -10.39
C ALA A 258 -0.83 -2.81 -11.08
N GLU A 259 -1.21 -3.85 -10.36
CA GLU A 259 -1.90 -5.01 -10.95
C GLU A 259 -3.42 -4.83 -11.03
N SER A 260 -3.99 -3.86 -10.32
CA SER A 260 -5.41 -3.58 -10.28
C SER A 260 -5.85 -2.61 -11.38
N ASP A 261 -7.10 -2.72 -11.82
CA ASP A 261 -7.61 -1.92 -12.96
C ASP A 261 -7.58 -0.40 -12.69
N ASN A 262 -7.66 0.02 -11.43
CA ASN A 262 -7.66 1.44 -11.02
C ASN A 262 -6.38 1.87 -10.27
N ASN A 263 -5.36 1.01 -10.25
CA ASN A 263 -4.13 1.18 -9.47
C ASN A 263 -4.32 1.31 -7.94
N VAL A 264 -5.43 0.80 -7.40
CA VAL A 264 -5.74 0.78 -5.98
C VAL A 264 -6.04 -0.64 -5.51
N ALA A 265 -5.56 -0.97 -4.31
CA ALA A 265 -5.98 -2.17 -3.59
C ALA A 265 -6.56 -1.82 -2.22
N HIS A 266 -7.57 -2.57 -1.79
CA HIS A 266 -8.09 -2.53 -0.43
C HIS A 266 -7.31 -3.53 0.44
N VAL A 267 -6.54 -3.00 1.39
CA VAL A 267 -5.57 -3.77 2.17
C VAL A 267 -6.02 -3.86 3.61
N THR A 268 -5.89 -5.05 4.20
CA THR A 268 -6.12 -5.26 5.63
C THR A 268 -4.91 -5.93 6.24
N LEU A 269 -4.25 -5.23 7.15
CA LEU A 269 -3.19 -5.76 8.00
C LEU A 269 -3.83 -6.38 9.23
N THR A 270 -3.36 -7.56 9.64
CA THR A 270 -3.89 -8.30 10.79
C THR A 270 -2.74 -8.73 11.69
N ALA A 271 -2.74 -8.26 12.92
CA ALA A 271 -1.84 -8.75 13.96
C ALA A 271 -2.40 -10.05 14.54
N ILE A 272 -1.61 -11.13 14.52
CA ILE A 272 -2.03 -12.42 15.03
C ILE A 272 -1.53 -12.55 16.48
N PRO A 273 -2.40 -12.85 17.47
CA PRO A 273 -2.02 -12.82 18.89
C PRO A 273 -0.78 -13.65 19.25
N ARG A 274 -0.01 -13.11 20.21
CA ARG A 274 1.37 -13.45 20.62
C ARG A 274 1.73 -14.92 20.84
N GLU A 275 0.76 -15.82 21.05
CA GLU A 275 1.04 -17.24 21.32
C GLU A 275 1.48 -18.00 20.06
N ASN A 276 1.20 -17.50 18.85
CA ASN A 276 1.64 -18.04 17.54
C ASN A 276 2.25 -16.94 16.64
N GLY A 277 2.81 -15.88 17.24
CA GLY A 277 2.95 -14.51 16.72
C GLY A 277 3.42 -14.31 15.27
N GLY A 278 2.49 -14.25 14.32
CA GLY A 278 2.76 -13.75 12.96
C GLY A 278 1.98 -12.47 12.66
N HIS A 279 2.11 -11.99 11.43
CA HIS A 279 1.20 -10.98 10.89
C HIS A 279 0.83 -11.31 9.45
N GLU A 280 -0.29 -10.75 8.99
CA GLU A 280 -0.79 -10.99 7.65
C GLU A 280 -1.23 -9.68 6.99
N GLU A 281 -0.85 -9.52 5.73
CA GLU A 281 -1.44 -8.55 4.81
C GLU A 281 -2.44 -9.28 3.90
N SER A 282 -3.70 -8.83 3.91
CA SER A 282 -4.74 -9.25 2.97
C SER A 282 -5.01 -8.13 1.97
N ARG A 283 -4.56 -8.31 0.73
CA ARG A 283 -4.73 -7.35 -0.36
C ARG A 283 -5.84 -7.78 -1.32
N ARG A 284 -6.80 -6.90 -1.55
CA ARG A 284 -7.95 -7.15 -2.45
C ARG A 284 -7.91 -6.17 -3.60
N LEU A 285 -7.89 -6.71 -4.81
CA LEU A 285 -7.81 -5.93 -6.04
C LEU A 285 -8.85 -6.43 -7.06
N LEU A 286 -9.37 -5.50 -7.84
CA LEU A 286 -10.24 -5.79 -8.98
C LEU A 286 -9.39 -5.80 -10.25
N LYS A 287 -9.57 -6.86 -11.05
CA LYS A 287 -8.93 -6.99 -12.36
C LYS A 287 -9.90 -7.62 -13.35
N GLY A 288 -10.40 -6.82 -14.28
CA GLY A 288 -11.56 -7.13 -15.10
C GLY A 288 -12.78 -7.51 -14.24
N ASN A 289 -13.28 -8.73 -14.43
CA ASN A 289 -14.43 -9.26 -13.69
C ASN A 289 -14.03 -10.14 -12.49
N LYS A 290 -12.77 -10.07 -12.05
CA LYS A 290 -12.22 -10.90 -10.98
C LYS A 290 -11.92 -10.05 -9.75
N LEU A 291 -12.25 -10.60 -8.59
CA LEU A 291 -11.72 -10.14 -7.31
C LEU A 291 -10.55 -11.05 -6.96
N ILE A 292 -9.36 -10.46 -6.84
CA ILE A 292 -8.13 -11.16 -6.48
C ILE A 292 -7.83 -10.83 -5.03
N LEU A 293 -7.68 -11.87 -4.20
CA LEU A 293 -7.27 -11.76 -2.82
C LEU A 293 -5.87 -12.36 -2.67
N ARG A 294 -4.87 -11.50 -2.55
CA ARG A 294 -3.50 -11.89 -2.24
C ARG A 294 -3.28 -11.77 -0.75
N ARG A 295 -2.81 -12.85 -0.12
CA ARG A 295 -2.44 -12.87 1.30
C ARG A 295 -0.94 -13.09 1.41
N THR A 296 -0.28 -12.22 2.15
CA THR A 296 1.11 -12.38 2.54
C THR A 296 1.15 -12.64 4.04
N TYR A 297 1.71 -13.78 4.43
CA TYR A 297 1.83 -14.18 5.84
C TYR A 297 3.28 -14.23 6.25
N TRP A 298 3.62 -13.53 7.32
CA TRP A 298 4.91 -13.56 7.95
C TRP A 298 4.81 -14.38 9.24
N PRO A 299 5.43 -15.58 9.30
CA PRO A 299 5.44 -16.40 10.51
C PRO A 299 6.29 -15.74 11.60
N ASN A 300 6.08 -16.15 12.87
CA ASN A 300 6.92 -15.66 13.98
C ASN A 300 8.38 -16.05 13.78
N LEU A 301 9.28 -15.08 13.69
CA LEU A 301 10.72 -15.33 13.56
C LEU A 301 11.32 -16.05 14.78
N LEU A 302 10.63 -16.05 15.94
CA LEU A 302 11.10 -16.74 17.15
C LEU A 302 10.90 -18.26 17.11
N GLU A 303 9.99 -18.78 16.30
CA GLU A 303 9.65 -20.22 16.24
C GLU A 303 9.78 -20.84 14.84
N SER A 304 9.89 -19.99 13.81
CA SER A 304 9.97 -20.40 12.40
C SER A 304 11.41 -20.49 11.92
N SER A 305 11.79 -21.62 11.31
CA SER A 305 13.03 -21.72 10.53
C SER A 305 12.94 -21.02 9.16
N LYS A 306 11.75 -20.55 8.77
CA LYS A 306 11.50 -19.77 7.55
C LYS A 306 11.53 -18.28 7.88
N SER A 307 12.44 -17.55 7.25
CA SER A 307 12.51 -16.09 7.30
C SER A 307 11.67 -15.41 6.23
N GLU A 308 11.25 -16.14 5.20
CA GLU A 308 10.51 -15.58 4.07
C GLU A 308 8.99 -15.66 4.28
N PRO A 309 8.24 -14.64 3.84
CA PRO A 309 6.79 -14.67 3.88
C PRO A 309 6.23 -15.66 2.87
N THR A 310 5.07 -16.23 3.21
CA THR A 310 4.31 -17.07 2.29
C THR A 310 3.21 -16.25 1.64
N ILE A 311 3.23 -16.22 0.31
CA ILE A 311 2.22 -15.53 -0.51
C ILE A 311 1.27 -16.56 -1.09
N SER A 312 -0.03 -16.35 -0.87
CA SER A 312 -1.11 -17.12 -1.49
C SER A 312 -2.09 -16.21 -2.20
N THR A 313 -2.60 -16.65 -3.34
CA THR A 313 -3.57 -15.90 -4.14
C THR A 313 -4.86 -16.71 -4.28
N GLU A 314 -5.98 -16.09 -3.94
CA GLU A 314 -7.33 -16.61 -4.17
C GLU A 314 -8.03 -15.77 -5.24
N ILE A 315 -8.63 -16.44 -6.22
CA ILE A 315 -9.36 -15.77 -7.31
C ILE A 315 -10.85 -15.99 -7.13
N PHE A 316 -11.61 -14.91 -7.22
CA PHE A 316 -13.07 -14.93 -7.10
C PHE A 316 -13.72 -14.40 -8.36
N LEU A 317 -14.75 -15.11 -8.79
CA LEU A 317 -15.61 -14.73 -9.89
C LEU A 317 -16.91 -14.18 -9.35
N ARG A 318 -17.38 -13.11 -9.98
CA ARG A 318 -18.67 -12.50 -9.63
C ARG A 318 -19.79 -13.48 -9.97
N VAL A 319 -20.62 -13.79 -8.98
CA VAL A 319 -21.81 -14.62 -9.18
C VAL A 319 -22.90 -13.73 -9.78
N PRO A 320 -23.44 -14.06 -10.96
CA PRO A 320 -24.56 -13.31 -11.52
C PRO A 320 -25.72 -13.31 -10.54
N GLU A 321 -26.33 -12.15 -10.31
CA GLU A 321 -27.59 -12.12 -9.59
C GLU A 321 -28.60 -12.97 -10.38
N LYS A 322 -29.21 -13.95 -9.71
CA LYS A 322 -30.34 -14.66 -10.30
C LYS A 322 -31.42 -13.60 -10.51
N THR A 323 -31.56 -13.11 -11.73
CA THR A 323 -32.74 -12.33 -12.11
C THR A 323 -33.94 -13.21 -11.80
N CYS A 324 -34.68 -12.87 -10.75
CA CYS A 324 -36.00 -13.44 -10.53
C CYS A 324 -36.79 -13.11 -11.80
N LYS A 325 -37.00 -14.10 -12.66
CA LYS A 325 -37.98 -13.98 -13.73
C LYS A 325 -39.33 -13.86 -13.01
N ASN A 326 -39.88 -12.66 -13.02
CA ASN A 326 -41.23 -12.37 -12.54
C ASN A 326 -42.27 -13.20 -13.30
#